data_AF-A0A2G9U341-F1
#
_entry.id   AF-A0A2G9U341-F1
#
_cell.length_a   1.000
_cell.length_b   1.000
_cell.length_c   1.000
_cell.angle_alpha   90.00
_cell.angle_beta   90.00
_cell.angle_gamma   90.00
#
_symmetry.space_group_name_H-M   'P 1'
#
loop_
_entity.id
_entity.type
_entity.pdbx_description
1 polymer ?
#
loop_
_entity_poly.entity_id
_entity_poly.type
_entity_poly.pdbx_seq_one_letter_code
_entity_poly.pdbx_strand_id
1 'polypeptide(L)'
;MESRSAREESTPFFATSFASDVPYLRSNIYRFNVPDEKVGWSVPFPEYDPPDHTDPKAVGKSWSDPDPQAADNIRWNAIDGKINRKSFICDYSFDSMSRPMNPMGRTGLRGRGLLGRWGPNHAADPLVTRIKDGKLQFVAIKRSDTGEWALPGGMVDAGEEVSQTLKREFSEEALGGKAADDAVHAKWISVDSKEPLYATHEEFVALLKSVHGIQ
;
A
#
# COMPACT_ATOMS: atom_id res chain seq x y z
N MET A 1 22.99 30.90 23.91
CA MET A 1 22.85 29.43 23.94
C MET A 1 21.53 29.15 24.64
N GLU A 2 20.45 29.06 23.87
CA GLU A 2 19.14 28.66 24.39
C GLU A 2 18.77 27.36 23.69
N SER A 3 18.50 26.36 24.52
CA SER A 3 18.20 24.98 24.16
C SER A 3 16.93 24.93 23.31
N ARG A 4 17.06 24.39 22.09
CA ARG A 4 15.91 24.00 21.27
C ARG A 4 15.20 22.86 22.00
N SER A 5 14.02 23.17 22.53
CA SER A 5 13.02 22.21 22.98
C SER A 5 12.81 21.16 21.88
N ALA A 6 12.96 19.89 22.24
CA ALA A 6 12.66 18.76 21.37
C ALA A 6 11.18 18.86 20.99
N ARG A 7 10.92 19.05 19.69
CA ARG A 7 9.58 18.84 19.14
C ARG A 7 9.23 17.38 19.43
N GLU A 8 8.12 17.17 20.12
CA GLU A 8 7.49 15.86 20.24
C GLU A 8 7.39 15.28 18.82
N GLU A 9 8.09 14.17 18.59
CA GLU A 9 7.90 13.35 17.41
C GLU A 9 6.46 12.86 17.47
N SER A 10 5.60 13.44 16.62
CA SER A 10 4.27 12.92 16.38
C SER A 10 4.42 11.47 15.91
N THR A 11 4.03 10.53 16.76
CA THR A 11 3.93 9.11 16.41
C THR A 11 3.14 8.96 15.11
N PRO A 12 3.68 8.33 14.06
CA PRO A 12 2.91 8.13 12.85
C PRO A 12 1.71 7.21 13.14
N PHE A 13 0.56 7.67 12.71
CA PHE A 13 -0.77 7.12 12.98
C PHE A 13 -1.00 5.84 12.18
N PHE A 14 -0.56 4.66 12.65
CA PHE A 14 -0.78 3.39 11.91
C PHE A 14 -0.97 2.13 12.76
N ALA A 15 -1.35 2.27 14.04
CA ALA A 15 -1.72 1.13 14.88
C ALA A 15 -3.20 1.23 15.27
N THR A 16 -4.09 1.07 14.29
CA THR A 16 -5.53 0.91 14.55
C THR A 16 -5.88 -0.56 14.63
N SER A 17 -6.74 -0.93 15.57
CA SER A 17 -7.36 -2.24 15.71
C SER A 17 -7.84 -2.79 14.37
N PHE A 18 -7.55 -4.07 14.14
CA PHE A 18 -8.01 -4.80 12.95
C PHE A 18 -9.27 -5.63 13.23
N ALA A 19 -10.02 -5.30 14.28
CA ALA A 19 -11.36 -5.83 14.48
C ALA A 19 -12.26 -5.36 13.32
N SER A 20 -12.63 -6.30 12.45
CA SER A 20 -13.49 -6.00 11.30
C SER A 20 -14.66 -6.97 11.30
N ASP A 21 -15.87 -6.42 11.36
CA ASP A 21 -17.12 -7.16 11.10
C ASP A 21 -17.30 -7.50 9.61
N VAL A 22 -16.34 -7.09 8.77
CA VAL A 22 -16.28 -7.40 7.34
C VAL A 22 -15.17 -8.42 7.10
N PRO A 23 -15.42 -9.50 6.33
CA PRO A 23 -14.38 -10.46 6.00
C PRO A 23 -13.30 -9.82 5.12
N TYR A 24 -12.13 -10.45 5.08
CA TYR A 24 -11.04 -10.07 4.20
C TYR A 24 -11.53 -10.05 2.74
N LEU A 25 -11.03 -9.07 1.98
CA LEU A 25 -11.52 -8.74 0.64
C LEU A 25 -11.71 -9.98 -0.25
N ARG A 26 -12.91 -10.12 -0.83
CA ARG A 26 -13.32 -11.22 -1.73
C ARG A 26 -13.24 -12.62 -1.10
N SER A 27 -13.30 -12.72 0.22
CA SER A 27 -13.29 -13.98 0.96
C SER A 27 -14.42 -14.04 2.00
N ASN A 28 -14.53 -15.18 2.69
CA ASN A 28 -15.36 -15.34 3.90
C ASN A 28 -14.50 -15.46 5.17
N ILE A 29 -13.24 -15.03 5.12
CA ILE A 29 -12.29 -15.16 6.22
C ILE A 29 -12.30 -13.88 7.06
N TYR A 30 -12.59 -14.00 8.36
CA TYR A 30 -12.56 -12.90 9.30
C TYR A 30 -11.19 -12.80 9.97
N ARG A 31 -10.74 -11.58 10.24
CA ARG A 31 -9.49 -11.35 10.98
C ARG A 31 -9.69 -11.70 12.45
N PHE A 32 -8.64 -12.22 13.07
CA PHE A 32 -8.56 -12.32 14.53
C PHE A 32 -8.54 -10.91 15.13
N ASN A 33 -9.33 -10.69 16.18
CA ASN A 33 -9.39 -9.39 16.84
C ASN A 33 -8.07 -9.06 17.51
N VAL A 34 -7.45 -7.94 17.13
CA VAL A 34 -6.21 -7.43 17.72
C VAL A 34 -6.52 -6.11 18.42
N PRO A 35 -6.58 -6.09 19.76
CA PRO A 35 -6.69 -4.84 20.51
C PRO A 35 -5.55 -3.88 20.19
N ASP A 36 -5.79 -2.57 20.25
CA ASP A 36 -4.82 -1.52 19.90
C ASP A 36 -3.49 -1.72 20.65
N GLU A 37 -3.56 -2.00 21.95
CA GLU A 37 -2.40 -2.24 22.82
C GLU A 37 -1.64 -3.54 22.51
N LYS A 38 -2.19 -4.41 21.65
CA LYS A 38 -1.61 -5.68 21.22
C LYS A 38 -1.13 -5.66 19.77
N VAL A 39 -1.26 -4.55 19.05
CA VAL A 39 -0.79 -4.43 17.65
C VAL A 39 0.72 -4.63 17.56
N GLY A 40 1.50 -4.01 18.45
CA GLY A 40 2.96 -4.08 18.43
C GLY A 40 3.52 -5.48 18.71
N TRP A 41 4.41 -5.98 17.84
CA TRP A 41 5.00 -7.31 17.97
C TRP A 41 5.78 -7.54 19.27
N SER A 42 6.36 -6.48 19.83
CA SER A 42 7.08 -6.52 21.12
C SER A 42 6.17 -6.80 22.31
N VAL A 43 4.86 -6.58 22.18
CA VAL A 43 3.89 -6.87 23.23
C VAL A 43 3.55 -8.37 23.20
N PRO A 44 3.73 -9.10 24.33
CA PRO A 44 3.32 -10.48 24.41
C PRO A 44 1.82 -10.65 24.17
N PHE A 45 1.46 -11.61 23.33
CA PHE A 45 0.08 -11.99 23.05
C PHE A 45 -0.02 -13.50 22.79
N PRO A 46 0.10 -14.34 23.83
CA PRO A 46 0.15 -15.80 23.69
C PRO A 46 -1.05 -16.42 22.98
N GLU A 47 -2.23 -15.80 23.10
CA GLU A 47 -3.49 -16.26 22.53
C GLU A 47 -3.68 -15.84 21.07
N TYR A 48 -2.71 -15.12 20.49
CA TYR A 48 -2.77 -14.64 19.12
C TYR A 48 -2.63 -15.80 18.11
N ASP A 49 -3.76 -16.28 17.61
CA ASP A 49 -3.84 -17.32 16.59
C ASP A 49 -4.71 -16.87 15.41
N PRO A 50 -4.19 -15.98 14.55
CA PRO A 50 -4.93 -15.49 13.38
C PRO A 50 -5.13 -16.58 12.32
N PRO A 51 -6.25 -16.57 11.57
CA PRO A 51 -6.43 -17.49 10.45
C PRO A 51 -5.33 -17.30 9.40
N ASP A 52 -4.94 -18.39 8.75
CA ASP A 52 -3.94 -18.39 7.67
C ASP A 52 -4.65 -18.41 6.31
N HIS A 53 -4.51 -17.33 5.55
CA HIS A 53 -5.24 -17.16 4.31
C HIS A 53 -4.34 -16.62 3.19
N THR A 54 -4.32 -17.35 2.08
CA THR A 54 -3.84 -16.89 0.78
C THR A 54 -4.91 -17.22 -0.25
N ASP A 55 -5.27 -16.26 -1.08
CA ASP A 55 -6.32 -16.44 -2.09
C ASP A 55 -5.87 -17.54 -3.08
N PRO A 56 -6.72 -18.56 -3.34
CA PRO A 56 -6.37 -19.64 -4.27
C PRO A 56 -5.99 -19.16 -5.68
N LYS A 57 -6.49 -18.00 -6.12
CA LYS A 57 -6.15 -17.39 -7.41
C LYS A 57 -4.74 -16.84 -7.45
N ALA A 58 -4.13 -16.54 -6.30
CA ALA A 58 -2.74 -16.12 -6.21
C ALA A 58 -1.77 -17.31 -6.17
N VAL A 59 -2.22 -18.52 -5.85
CA VAL A 59 -1.34 -19.69 -5.73
C VAL A 59 -0.86 -20.17 -7.10
N GLY A 60 0.45 -20.40 -7.24
CA GLY A 60 1.07 -20.96 -8.44
C GLY A 60 1.10 -20.04 -9.66
N LYS A 61 0.83 -18.74 -9.49
CA LYS A 61 0.92 -17.75 -10.57
C LYS A 61 2.34 -17.25 -10.76
N SER A 62 2.71 -16.90 -12.00
CA SER A 62 4.05 -16.35 -12.32
C SER A 62 4.37 -15.04 -11.61
N TRP A 63 3.35 -14.23 -11.31
CA TRP A 63 3.47 -12.98 -10.56
C TRP A 63 3.43 -13.16 -9.03
N SER A 64 3.27 -14.39 -8.55
CA SER A 64 3.08 -14.69 -7.13
C SER A 64 4.21 -15.59 -6.62
N ASP A 65 4.59 -15.39 -5.36
CA ASP A 65 5.62 -16.20 -4.73
C ASP A 65 5.09 -17.60 -4.36
N PRO A 66 5.96 -18.63 -4.29
CA PRO A 66 5.68 -19.85 -3.55
C PRO A 66 5.61 -19.60 -2.03
N ASP A 67 5.30 -20.64 -1.25
CA ASP A 67 5.51 -20.60 0.21
C ASP A 67 7.01 -20.41 0.51
N PRO A 68 7.43 -19.56 1.48
CA PRO A 68 8.83 -19.33 1.79
C PRO A 68 9.59 -20.61 2.17
N GLN A 69 8.90 -21.60 2.77
CA GLN A 69 9.51 -22.89 3.11
C GLN A 69 9.75 -23.78 1.89
N ALA A 70 9.04 -23.53 0.79
CA ALA A 70 9.19 -24.28 -0.46
C ALA A 70 10.12 -23.59 -1.46
N ALA A 71 10.69 -22.43 -1.09
CA ALA A 71 11.46 -21.57 -1.97
C ALA A 71 12.93 -21.55 -1.56
N ASP A 72 13.78 -22.14 -2.40
CA ASP A 72 15.22 -22.05 -2.18
C ASP A 72 15.72 -20.63 -2.51
N ASN A 73 16.56 -20.08 -1.63
CA ASN A 73 17.38 -18.88 -1.87
C ASN A 73 16.63 -17.54 -2.07
N ILE A 74 15.43 -17.36 -1.49
CA ILE A 74 14.83 -16.01 -1.46
C ILE A 74 15.73 -15.04 -0.69
N ARG A 75 16.08 -13.92 -1.32
CA ARG A 75 16.86 -12.85 -0.68
C ARG A 75 15.94 -11.80 -0.06
N TRP A 76 15.60 -12.01 1.22
CA TRP A 76 14.79 -11.04 1.98
C TRP A 76 15.55 -9.75 2.30
N ASN A 77 14.79 -8.67 2.55
CA ASN A 77 15.32 -7.32 2.82
C ASN A 77 16.33 -6.81 1.75
N ALA A 78 16.24 -7.34 0.53
CA ALA A 78 17.14 -7.04 -0.57
C ALA A 78 16.40 -7.00 -1.92
N ILE A 79 17.10 -6.54 -2.96
CA ILE A 79 16.64 -6.78 -4.33
C ILE A 79 16.93 -8.24 -4.66
N ASP A 80 15.91 -9.02 -4.98
CA ASP A 80 15.97 -10.46 -5.26
C ASP A 80 15.72 -10.74 -6.75
N GLY A 81 16.81 -10.76 -7.54
CA GLY A 81 16.71 -10.80 -8.99
C GLY A 81 15.94 -9.58 -9.52
N LYS A 82 14.73 -9.82 -10.01
CA LYS A 82 13.80 -8.80 -10.52
C LYS A 82 12.80 -8.29 -9.48
N ILE A 83 12.75 -8.89 -8.30
CA ILE A 83 11.76 -8.56 -7.27
C ILE A 83 12.43 -7.71 -6.20
N ASN A 84 11.97 -6.48 -6.01
CA ASN A 84 12.38 -5.69 -4.85
C ASN A 84 11.66 -6.23 -3.60
N ARG A 85 12.40 -6.88 -2.71
CA ARG A 85 11.88 -7.37 -1.43
C ARG A 85 12.28 -6.46 -0.27
N LYS A 86 12.86 -5.28 -0.53
CA LYS A 86 13.27 -4.33 0.50
C LYS A 86 12.10 -3.38 0.80
N SER A 87 11.75 -3.24 2.07
CA SER A 87 10.78 -2.24 2.49
C SER A 87 11.40 -0.84 2.51
N PHE A 88 10.60 0.19 2.21
CA PHE A 88 11.01 1.58 2.34
C PHE A 88 10.94 2.10 3.78
N ILE A 89 10.43 1.29 4.72
CA ILE A 89 10.28 1.65 6.13
C ILE A 89 11.47 1.14 6.94
N CYS A 90 11.74 -0.17 6.87
CA CYS A 90 12.80 -0.82 7.64
C CYS A 90 13.11 -2.21 7.08
N ASP A 91 14.18 -2.83 7.57
CA ASP A 91 14.33 -4.28 7.43
C ASP A 91 13.27 -4.97 8.29
N TYR A 92 12.47 -5.86 7.70
CA TYR A 92 11.43 -6.59 8.41
C TYR A 92 11.97 -7.89 9.01
N SER A 93 11.35 -8.30 10.10
CA SER A 93 11.63 -9.56 10.81
C SER A 93 10.83 -10.73 10.22
N PHE A 94 11.09 -11.95 10.72
CA PHE A 94 10.44 -13.17 10.26
C PHE A 94 9.78 -13.92 11.42
N ASP A 95 8.68 -14.61 11.14
CA ASP A 95 8.05 -15.52 12.09
C ASP A 95 8.80 -16.87 12.16
N SER A 96 8.33 -17.78 13.02
CA SER A 96 8.92 -19.12 13.17
C SER A 96 8.84 -20.00 11.92
N MET A 97 8.05 -19.61 10.92
CA MET A 97 7.92 -20.27 9.62
C MET A 97 8.73 -19.56 8.53
N SER A 98 9.63 -18.65 8.92
CA SER A 98 10.45 -17.82 8.01
C SER A 98 9.64 -16.92 7.08
N ARG A 99 8.44 -16.51 7.49
CA ARG A 99 7.60 -15.58 6.71
C ARG A 99 7.82 -14.14 7.18
N PRO A 100 7.89 -13.16 6.26
CA PRO A 100 8.00 -11.75 6.62
C PRO A 100 6.87 -11.29 7.56
N MET A 101 7.24 -10.59 8.64
CA MET A 101 6.31 -9.96 9.57
C MET A 101 6.06 -8.52 9.16
N ASN A 102 4.78 -8.08 9.20
CA ASN A 102 4.43 -6.69 8.90
C ASN A 102 5.15 -5.74 9.86
N PRO A 103 5.98 -4.78 9.37
CA PRO A 103 6.69 -3.84 10.24
C PRO A 103 5.75 -2.95 11.08
N MET A 104 4.49 -2.80 10.67
CA MET A 104 3.49 -2.00 11.39
C MET A 104 2.72 -2.78 12.47
N GLY A 105 3.01 -4.06 12.67
CA GLY A 105 2.40 -4.87 13.73
C GLY A 105 1.43 -5.95 13.24
N ARG A 106 0.75 -6.58 14.21
CA ARG A 106 -0.24 -7.63 14.01
C ARG A 106 -1.47 -7.10 13.26
N THR A 107 -1.99 -7.89 12.32
CA THR A 107 -3.16 -7.51 11.51
C THR A 107 -4.35 -8.47 11.68
N GLY A 108 -4.21 -9.49 12.52
CA GLY A 108 -5.25 -10.50 12.70
C GLY A 108 -5.37 -11.50 11.54
N LEU A 109 -4.42 -11.52 10.59
CA LEU A 109 -4.43 -12.47 9.47
C LEU A 109 -2.99 -12.92 9.16
N ARG A 110 -2.79 -14.23 8.96
CA ARG A 110 -1.57 -14.83 8.40
C ARG A 110 -1.76 -15.11 6.90
N GLY A 111 -0.66 -15.41 6.22
CA GLY A 111 -0.67 -15.62 4.78
C GLY A 111 -0.59 -14.30 4.01
N ARG A 112 -0.81 -14.37 2.69
CA ARG A 112 -0.69 -13.20 1.80
C ARG A 112 -2.03 -12.54 1.47
N GLY A 113 -3.15 -13.20 1.80
CA GLY A 113 -4.45 -12.80 1.27
C GLY A 113 -4.41 -12.76 -0.26
N LEU A 114 -4.74 -11.60 -0.85
CA LEU A 114 -4.73 -11.38 -2.30
C LEU A 114 -3.34 -11.04 -2.88
N LEU A 115 -2.36 -10.73 -2.02
CA LEU A 115 -1.06 -10.23 -2.47
C LEU A 115 -0.22 -11.33 -3.11
N GLY A 116 0.52 -10.98 -4.17
CA GLY A 116 1.40 -11.91 -4.86
C GLY A 116 2.68 -12.19 -4.07
N ARG A 117 3.26 -11.17 -3.43
CA ARG A 117 4.57 -11.27 -2.79
C ARG A 117 4.46 -11.44 -1.28
N TRP A 118 5.39 -12.20 -0.71
CA TRP A 118 5.64 -12.15 0.73
C TRP A 118 6.42 -10.88 1.08
N GLY A 119 6.04 -10.23 2.18
CA GLY A 119 6.63 -8.95 2.59
C GLY A 119 6.07 -7.78 1.76
N PRO A 120 6.90 -6.80 1.37
CA PRO A 120 6.43 -5.61 0.66
C PRO A 120 5.90 -5.94 -0.74
N ASN A 121 4.76 -5.33 -1.09
CA ASN A 121 4.20 -5.35 -2.44
C ASN A 121 4.18 -3.89 -2.93
N HIS A 122 5.12 -3.54 -3.82
CA HIS A 122 5.33 -2.15 -4.23
C HIS A 122 4.30 -1.70 -5.29
N ALA A 123 3.84 -0.47 -5.12
CA ALA A 123 3.01 0.26 -6.07
C ALA A 123 3.62 1.64 -6.33
N ALA A 124 3.19 2.31 -7.40
CA ALA A 124 3.60 3.65 -7.73
C ALA A 124 2.40 4.51 -8.15
N ASP A 125 2.23 5.66 -7.49
CA ASP A 125 1.12 6.59 -7.72
C ASP A 125 1.62 7.89 -8.35
N PRO A 126 1.45 8.10 -9.68
CA PRO A 126 1.88 9.30 -10.35
C PRO A 126 0.98 10.50 -10.02
N LEU A 127 1.53 11.46 -9.28
CA LEU A 127 0.89 12.72 -8.97
C LEU A 127 1.25 13.79 -10.01
N VAL A 128 0.53 13.79 -11.14
CA VAL A 128 0.72 14.77 -12.21
C VAL A 128 -0.11 16.02 -11.93
N THR A 129 0.56 17.18 -11.88
CA THR A 129 -0.04 18.46 -11.48
C THR A 129 0.04 19.53 -12.57
N ARG A 130 -0.85 20.52 -12.50
CA ARG A 130 -0.78 21.75 -13.28
C ARG A 130 -1.37 22.92 -12.51
N ILE A 131 -1.03 24.13 -12.91
CA ILE A 131 -1.75 25.34 -12.49
C ILE A 131 -2.68 25.76 -13.62
N LYS A 132 -3.97 25.88 -13.34
CA LYS A 132 -4.96 26.41 -14.27
C LYS A 132 -5.85 27.43 -13.54
N ASP A 133 -6.00 28.61 -14.11
CA ASP A 133 -6.82 29.71 -13.56
C ASP A 133 -6.44 30.04 -12.10
N GLY A 134 -5.14 30.04 -11.80
CA GLY A 134 -4.60 30.30 -10.46
C GLY A 134 -4.77 29.17 -9.45
N LYS A 135 -5.32 28.01 -9.85
CA LYS A 135 -5.55 26.86 -8.97
C LYS A 135 -4.63 25.71 -9.31
N LEU A 136 -4.00 25.12 -8.29
CA LEU A 136 -3.26 23.87 -8.44
C LEU A 136 -4.26 22.72 -8.62
N GLN A 137 -4.07 21.95 -9.68
CA GLN A 137 -4.88 20.79 -10.02
C GLN A 137 -4.00 19.56 -10.17
N PHE A 138 -4.57 18.39 -9.91
CA PHE A 138 -3.95 17.10 -10.18
C PHE A 138 -4.88 16.23 -11.04
N VAL A 139 -4.30 15.24 -11.72
CA VAL A 139 -5.08 14.25 -12.47
C VAL A 139 -5.54 13.15 -11.52
N ALA A 140 -6.84 12.85 -11.55
CA ALA A 140 -7.44 11.72 -10.86
C ALA A 140 -8.23 10.86 -11.83
N ILE A 141 -8.32 9.57 -11.52
CA ILE A 141 -9.18 8.60 -12.21
C ILE A 141 -10.30 8.15 -11.29
N LYS A 142 -11.42 7.72 -11.88
CA LYS A 142 -12.50 7.04 -11.17
C LYS A 142 -12.37 5.55 -11.39
N ARG A 143 -12.08 4.82 -10.31
CA ARG A 143 -11.90 3.37 -10.32
C ARG A 143 -13.18 2.67 -10.79
N SER A 144 -13.08 1.66 -11.65
CA SER A 144 -14.24 0.93 -12.18
C SER A 144 -14.89 0.01 -11.14
N ASP A 145 -14.10 -0.52 -10.20
CA ASP A 145 -14.53 -1.53 -9.22
C ASP A 145 -15.31 -0.94 -8.03
N THR A 146 -14.93 0.26 -7.60
CA THR A 146 -15.38 0.91 -6.37
C THR A 146 -16.13 2.21 -6.65
N GLY A 147 -15.88 2.83 -7.81
CA GLY A 147 -16.41 4.15 -8.14
C GLY A 147 -15.76 5.31 -7.39
N GLU A 148 -14.68 5.06 -6.65
CA GLU A 148 -13.93 6.07 -5.90
C GLU A 148 -12.92 6.79 -6.80
N TRP A 149 -12.64 8.06 -6.49
CA TRP A 149 -11.58 8.81 -7.17
C TRP A 149 -10.21 8.46 -6.58
N ALA A 150 -9.20 8.30 -7.43
CA ALA A 150 -7.87 7.89 -7.02
C ALA A 150 -6.78 8.57 -7.87
N LEU A 151 -5.54 8.55 -7.38
CA LEU A 151 -4.40 8.76 -8.25
C LEU A 151 -4.30 7.58 -9.24
N PRO A 152 -3.85 7.83 -10.49
CA PRO A 152 -3.78 6.80 -11.52
C PRO A 152 -2.53 5.92 -11.36
N GLY A 153 -2.51 5.12 -10.30
CA GLY A 153 -1.37 4.31 -9.88
C GLY A 153 -1.67 2.82 -9.86
N GLY A 154 -0.61 2.04 -9.81
CA GLY A 154 -0.70 0.58 -9.85
C GLY A 154 0.56 -0.12 -9.38
N MET A 155 0.56 -1.44 -9.49
CA MET A 155 1.62 -2.31 -8.96
C MET A 155 2.90 -2.16 -9.79
N VAL A 156 4.05 -2.23 -9.12
CA VAL A 156 5.36 -2.30 -9.79
C VAL A 156 5.57 -3.71 -10.34
N ASP A 157 5.77 -3.82 -11.65
CA ASP A 157 6.02 -5.10 -12.29
C ASP A 157 7.42 -5.66 -11.98
N ALA A 158 7.57 -6.98 -12.11
CA ALA A 158 8.84 -7.64 -11.84
C ALA A 158 9.95 -7.15 -12.80
N GLY A 159 10.96 -6.48 -12.25
CA GLY A 159 12.08 -5.91 -12.99
C GLY A 159 11.79 -4.55 -13.59
N GLU A 160 10.65 -3.95 -13.27
CA GLU A 160 10.30 -2.58 -13.61
C GLU A 160 10.93 -1.61 -12.60
N GLU A 161 11.53 -0.53 -13.10
CA GLU A 161 11.92 0.61 -12.27
C GLU A 161 10.67 1.42 -11.91
N VAL A 162 10.61 2.01 -10.70
CA VAL A 162 9.47 2.83 -10.27
C VAL A 162 9.13 3.93 -11.30
N SER A 163 10.15 4.52 -11.94
CA SER A 163 9.96 5.53 -12.98
C SER A 163 9.28 5.02 -14.26
N GLN A 164 9.41 3.73 -14.56
CA GLN A 164 8.71 3.07 -15.66
C GLN A 164 7.25 2.80 -15.27
N THR A 165 7.01 2.29 -14.06
CA THR A 165 5.65 2.09 -13.51
C THR A 165 4.86 3.39 -13.55
N LEU A 166 5.42 4.50 -13.04
CA LEU A 166 4.76 5.81 -13.05
C LEU A 166 4.32 6.26 -14.46
N LYS A 167 5.17 6.02 -15.48
CA LYS A 167 4.85 6.38 -16.87
C LYS A 167 3.80 5.46 -17.46
N ARG A 168 3.91 4.15 -17.20
CA ARG A 168 3.00 3.12 -17.70
C ARG A 168 1.61 3.33 -17.12
N GLU A 169 1.47 3.35 -15.79
CA GLU A 169 0.18 3.51 -15.10
C GLU A 169 -0.53 4.81 -15.51
N PHE A 170 0.18 5.94 -15.51
CA PHE A 170 -0.41 7.20 -15.96
C PHE A 170 -0.88 7.15 -17.41
N SER A 171 -0.12 6.51 -18.30
CA SER A 171 -0.49 6.41 -19.72
C SER A 171 -1.68 5.47 -19.92
N GLU A 172 -1.71 4.36 -19.19
CA GLU A 172 -2.74 3.34 -19.26
C GLU A 172 -4.07 3.84 -18.72
N GLU A 173 -4.07 4.47 -17.54
CA GLU A 173 -5.29 4.83 -16.82
C GLU A 173 -5.80 6.24 -17.12
N ALA A 174 -4.91 7.20 -17.41
CA ALA A 174 -5.31 8.62 -17.55
C ALA A 174 -5.24 9.18 -18.98
N LEU A 175 -4.53 8.53 -19.90
CA LEU A 175 -4.35 9.00 -21.28
C LEU A 175 -5.10 8.16 -22.34
N GLY A 176 -6.01 7.28 -21.91
CA GLY A 176 -6.78 6.42 -22.81
C GLY A 176 -5.98 5.24 -23.38
N GLY A 177 -4.98 4.76 -22.62
CA GLY A 177 -4.21 3.56 -22.97
C GLY A 177 -5.01 2.27 -22.86
N LYS A 178 -4.38 1.14 -23.20
CA LYS A 178 -5.04 -0.18 -23.33
C LYS A 178 -5.68 -0.73 -22.04
N ALA A 179 -5.34 -0.20 -20.86
CA ALA A 179 -5.92 -0.60 -19.58
C ALA A 179 -6.96 0.39 -19.04
N ALA A 180 -7.55 1.23 -19.91
CA ALA A 180 -8.73 2.05 -19.59
C ALA A 180 -9.98 1.23 -19.15
N ASP A 181 -9.87 -0.09 -18.98
CA ASP A 181 -10.90 -0.95 -18.37
C ASP A 181 -10.98 -0.75 -16.85
N ASP A 182 -9.87 -0.36 -16.19
CA ASP A 182 -9.81 -0.19 -14.73
C ASP A 182 -10.22 1.23 -14.26
N ALA A 183 -10.22 2.20 -15.19
CA ALA A 183 -10.63 3.58 -14.95
C ALA A 183 -11.77 4.00 -15.88
N VAL A 184 -12.94 4.30 -15.33
CA VAL A 184 -14.10 4.71 -16.16
C VAL A 184 -14.02 6.16 -16.62
N HIS A 185 -13.35 7.02 -15.85
CA HIS A 185 -13.20 8.45 -16.13
C HIS A 185 -11.87 8.98 -15.61
N ALA A 186 -11.29 9.97 -16.29
CA ALA A 186 -10.15 10.76 -15.81
C ALA A 186 -10.51 12.26 -15.84
N LYS A 187 -10.13 13.02 -14.80
CA LYS A 187 -10.35 14.47 -14.76
C LYS A 187 -9.24 15.19 -13.98
N TRP A 188 -9.14 16.48 -14.23
CA TRP A 188 -8.37 17.39 -13.38
C TRP A 188 -9.21 17.79 -12.18
N ILE A 189 -8.67 17.63 -10.96
CA ILE A 189 -9.29 18.01 -9.69
C ILE A 189 -8.45 19.10 -9.04
N SER A 190 -9.10 20.14 -8.53
CA SER A 190 -8.44 21.17 -7.72
C SER A 190 -7.94 20.56 -6.41
N VAL A 191 -6.76 20.91 -5.93
CA VAL A 191 -6.26 20.41 -4.63
C VAL A 191 -7.13 20.84 -3.44
N ASP A 192 -7.89 21.92 -3.58
CA ASP A 192 -8.88 22.39 -2.58
C ASP A 192 -10.28 21.76 -2.76
N SER A 193 -10.41 20.77 -3.65
CA SER A 193 -11.64 20.02 -3.80
C SER A 193 -11.93 19.20 -2.54
N LYS A 194 -13.21 19.01 -2.23
CA LYS A 194 -13.68 18.08 -1.18
C LYS A 194 -14.06 16.72 -1.75
N GLU A 195 -13.59 16.39 -2.94
CA GLU A 195 -13.82 15.08 -3.56
C GLU A 195 -13.05 14.04 -2.74
N PRO A 196 -13.72 13.02 -2.17
CA PRO A 196 -13.03 12.00 -1.40
C PRO A 196 -12.12 11.17 -2.30
N LEU A 197 -10.94 10.83 -1.80
CA LEU A 197 -9.99 9.99 -2.54
C LEU A 197 -9.81 8.61 -1.88
N TYR A 198 -9.64 7.61 -2.73
CA TYR A 198 -9.37 6.22 -2.35
C TYR A 198 -8.11 6.09 -1.49
N ALA A 199 -8.14 5.13 -0.56
CA ALA A 199 -7.02 4.80 0.34
C ALA A 199 -6.49 6.04 1.08
N THR A 200 -5.18 6.29 1.03
CA THR A 200 -4.51 7.42 1.69
C THR A 200 -4.17 8.56 0.72
N HIS A 201 -4.77 8.59 -0.46
CA HIS A 201 -4.42 9.57 -1.50
C HIS A 201 -4.68 11.03 -1.08
N GLU A 202 -5.61 11.26 -0.15
CA GLU A 202 -5.83 12.59 0.44
C GLU A 202 -4.59 13.11 1.19
N GLU A 203 -3.80 12.23 1.82
CA GLU A 203 -2.56 12.59 2.50
C GLU A 203 -1.49 13.05 1.51
N PHE A 204 -1.39 12.40 0.34
CA PHE A 204 -0.49 12.82 -0.73
C PHE A 204 -0.89 14.19 -1.29
N VAL A 205 -2.18 14.47 -1.45
CA VAL A 205 -2.68 15.77 -1.88
C VAL A 205 -2.44 16.84 -0.80
N ALA A 206 -2.62 16.51 0.48
CA ALA A 206 -2.30 17.42 1.59
C ALA A 206 -0.80 17.76 1.64
N LEU A 207 0.07 16.77 1.40
CA LEU A 207 1.51 17.00 1.29
C LEU A 207 1.84 17.89 0.08
N LEU A 208 1.19 17.65 -1.07
CA LEU A 208 1.33 18.50 -2.25
C LEU A 208 0.94 19.95 -1.95
N LYS A 209 -0.19 20.18 -1.27
CA LYS A 209 -0.61 21.52 -0.83
C LYS A 209 0.48 22.20 0.01
N SER A 210 1.02 21.48 1.00
CA SER A 210 2.10 21.96 1.85
C SER A 210 3.35 22.36 1.06
N VAL A 211 3.79 21.52 0.12
CA VAL A 211 4.95 21.81 -0.77
C VAL A 211 4.73 23.05 -1.62
N HIS A 212 3.48 23.33 -2.01
CA HIS A 212 3.12 24.51 -2.80
C HIS A 212 2.68 25.72 -1.97
N GLY A 213 2.74 25.66 -0.63
CA GLY A 213 2.35 26.75 0.25
C GLY A 213 0.86 27.07 0.23
N ILE A 214 0.01 26.10 -0.12
CA ILE A 214 -1.45 26.23 -0.14
C ILE A 214 -1.99 25.78 1.22
N GLN A 215 -2.73 26.66 1.89
CA GLN A 215 -3.37 26.36 3.18
C GLN A 215 -4.66 25.55 3.00
#